data_AF-A0A7X8LQJ7-F1
#
_entry.id   AF-A0A7X8LQJ7-F1
#
_cell.length_a   1.000
_cell.length_b   1.000
_cell.length_c   1.000
_cell.angle_alpha   90.00
_cell.angle_beta   90.00
_cell.angle_gamma   90.00
#
_symmetry.space_group_name_H-M   'P 1'
#
loop_
_entity.id
_entity.type
_entity.pdbx_description
1 polymer ?
#
loop_
_entity_poly.entity_id
_entity_poly.type
_entity_poly.pdbx_seq_one_letter_code
_entity_poly.pdbx_strand_id
1 'polypeptide(L)'
;MEKQPDIKPEFTLPEVMIALRRSWLLLLAPVVICVLGAMVYVRATDQWRAKVSLRLAAVSGVSGFESKKLVADSLRAKAGEYSRLMGLQGRDASRFVRSISLTYGDKSDIVTLSVTMPSREGAVQTVEFVARDIIARHTAQHQEVLAHIQAEIAQVQSRAAELQKMLDGLYLGKAARSGDSISVLAESYLSAQLRSSLLGELNALRERVIQLETSLLSINNHSTEQVGDIGAGRSANAASIVVFSALAGLCVGLFLVLRGGLV
;
A
#
# COMPACT_ATOMS: atom_id res chain seq x y z
N MET A 1 3.02 -25.29 75.73
CA MET A 1 1.85 -24.59 75.16
C MET A 1 2.33 -23.32 74.52
N GLU A 2 2.56 -23.39 73.22
CA GLU A 2 3.14 -22.34 72.38
C GLU A 2 1.99 -21.43 71.93
N LYS A 3 1.98 -20.17 72.35
CA LYS A 3 0.98 -19.19 71.91
C LYS A 3 1.31 -18.77 70.48
N GLN A 4 0.54 -19.26 69.52
CA GLN A 4 0.48 -18.67 68.18
C GLN A 4 0.08 -17.20 68.29
N PRO A 5 0.76 -16.26 67.62
CA PRO A 5 0.25 -14.92 67.47
C PRO A 5 -0.91 -14.92 66.48
N ASP A 6 -2.04 -14.37 66.92
CA ASP A 6 -3.22 -14.08 66.10
C ASP A 6 -2.82 -13.18 64.93
N ILE A 7 -2.78 -13.74 63.72
CA ILE A 7 -2.66 -12.97 62.48
C ILE A 7 -4.07 -12.72 61.99
N LYS A 8 -4.59 -11.52 62.24
CA LYS A 8 -5.71 -10.98 61.47
C LYS A 8 -5.37 -9.57 60.99
N PRO A 9 -5.34 -9.36 59.67
CA PRO A 9 -5.76 -8.10 59.10
C PRO A 9 -6.95 -8.38 58.18
N GLU A 10 -8.12 -8.62 58.76
CA GLU A 10 -9.35 -8.46 57.99
C GLU A 10 -9.63 -6.94 57.91
N PHE A 11 -9.07 -6.28 56.88
CA PHE A 11 -9.45 -4.91 56.56
C PHE A 11 -10.95 -4.87 56.28
N THR A 12 -11.71 -4.28 57.18
CA THR A 12 -13.15 -4.12 56.94
C THR A 12 -13.35 -2.98 55.94
N LEU A 13 -14.12 -3.24 54.87
CA LEU A 13 -14.57 -2.24 53.88
C LEU A 13 -14.99 -0.88 54.47
N PRO A 14 -15.72 -0.79 55.60
CA PRO A 14 -16.09 0.48 56.21
C PRO A 14 -14.90 1.31 56.73
N GLU A 15 -13.86 0.69 57.30
CA GLU A 15 -12.67 1.40 57.79
C GLU A 15 -11.87 2.02 56.66
N VAL A 16 -11.73 1.29 55.55
CA VAL A 16 -11.11 1.79 54.31
C VAL A 16 -11.88 2.98 53.76
N MET A 17 -13.22 2.95 53.80
CA MET A 17 -14.07 4.06 53.35
C MET A 17 -13.90 5.33 54.19
N ILE A 18 -13.79 5.20 55.51
CA ILE A 18 -13.58 6.34 56.43
C ILE A 18 -12.19 6.94 56.21
N ALA A 19 -11.16 6.10 56.07
CA ALA A 19 -9.80 6.54 55.77
C ALA A 19 -9.73 7.26 54.40
N LEU A 20 -10.41 6.74 53.37
CA LEU A 20 -10.50 7.39 52.06
C LEU A 20 -11.16 8.77 52.13
N ARG A 21 -12.23 8.91 52.93
CA ARG A 21 -12.96 10.17 53.09
C ARG A 21 -12.12 11.23 53.81
N ARG A 22 -11.35 10.83 54.82
CA ARG A 22 -10.49 11.74 55.61
C ARG A 22 -9.26 12.19 54.81
N SER A 23 -8.73 11.31 53.96
CA SER A 23 -7.51 11.53 53.19
C SER A 23 -7.77 11.80 51.70
N TRP A 24 -8.95 12.32 51.35
CA TRP A 24 -9.37 12.55 49.96
C TRP A 24 -8.37 13.39 49.15
N LEU A 25 -7.68 14.35 49.80
CA LEU A 25 -6.61 15.15 49.20
C LEU A 25 -5.39 14.33 48.79
N LEU A 26 -5.01 13.32 49.59
CA LEU A 26 -3.90 12.41 49.28
C LEU A 26 -4.23 11.47 48.11
N LEU A 27 -5.52 11.23 47.85
CA LEU A 27 -5.98 10.47 46.71
C LEU A 27 -6.05 11.34 45.44
N LEU A 28 -6.54 12.58 45.55
CA LEU A 28 -6.72 13.47 44.40
C LEU A 28 -5.45 14.15 43.92
N ALA A 29 -4.54 14.55 44.81
CA ALA A 29 -3.29 15.20 44.43
C ALA A 29 -2.45 14.40 43.40
N PRO A 30 -2.17 13.09 43.59
CA PRO A 30 -1.42 12.32 42.60
C PRO A 30 -2.18 12.09 41.30
N VAL A 31 -3.52 11.95 41.35
CA VAL A 31 -4.35 11.89 40.13
C VAL A 31 -4.20 13.16 39.31
N VAL A 32 -4.32 14.33 39.94
CA VAL A 32 -4.20 15.64 39.26
C VAL A 32 -2.78 15.81 38.68
N ILE A 33 -1.73 15.46 39.43
CA ILE A 33 -0.35 15.55 38.93
C ILE A 33 -0.13 14.61 37.74
N CYS A 34 -0.62 13.37 37.79
CA CYS A 34 -0.50 12.43 36.68
C CYS A 34 -1.28 12.90 35.45
N VAL A 35 -2.49 13.45 35.62
CA VAL A 35 -3.30 13.98 34.51
C VAL A 35 -2.65 15.23 33.90
N LEU A 36 -2.12 16.15 34.71
CA LEU A 36 -1.38 17.32 34.21
C LEU A 36 -0.11 16.90 33.48
N GLY A 37 0.67 15.96 34.03
CA GLY A 37 1.84 15.40 33.38
C GLY A 37 1.50 14.73 32.05
N ALA A 38 0.39 13.99 31.99
CA ALA A 38 -0.10 13.39 30.76
C ALA A 38 -0.59 14.42 29.76
N MET A 39 -1.28 15.49 30.18
CA MET A 39 -1.66 16.58 29.27
C MET A 39 -0.44 17.27 28.67
N VAL A 40 0.58 17.54 29.47
CA VAL A 40 1.85 18.12 28.97
C VAL A 40 2.54 17.16 28.00
N TYR A 41 2.59 15.87 28.35
CA TYR A 41 3.16 14.85 27.49
C TYR A 41 2.42 14.73 26.15
N VAL A 42 1.08 14.61 26.17
CA VAL A 42 0.23 14.53 24.98
C VAL A 42 0.40 15.76 24.10
N ARG A 43 0.50 16.96 24.71
CA ARG A 43 0.73 18.21 23.97
C ARG A 43 2.14 18.26 23.36
N ALA A 44 3.15 17.73 24.05
CA ALA A 44 4.51 17.63 23.55
C ALA A 44 4.66 16.57 22.44
N THR A 45 3.78 15.58 22.40
CA THR A 45 3.75 14.50 21.40
C THR A 45 2.56 14.60 20.46
N ASP A 46 2.02 15.80 20.21
CA ASP A 46 0.90 15.95 19.27
C ASP A 46 1.36 15.46 17.89
N GLN A 47 0.65 14.45 17.37
CA GLN A 47 0.98 13.77 16.13
C GLN A 47 -0.25 13.72 15.25
N TRP A 48 -0.09 14.29 14.06
CA TRP A 48 -1.08 14.35 13.01
C TRP A 48 -0.80 13.26 11.99
N ARG A 49 -1.82 12.44 11.72
CA ARG A 49 -1.77 11.42 10.67
C ARG A 49 -2.57 11.91 9.48
N ALA A 50 -1.89 12.15 8.37
CA ALA A 50 -2.52 12.39 7.08
C ALA A 50 -2.66 11.07 6.32
N LYS A 51 -3.76 10.94 5.58
CA LYS A 51 -4.06 9.77 4.75
C LYS A 51 -4.54 10.24 3.38
N VAL A 52 -4.11 9.53 2.35
CA VAL A 52 -4.63 9.67 0.98
C VAL A 52 -4.83 8.29 0.38
N SER A 53 -5.92 8.13 -0.33
CA SER A 53 -6.22 6.91 -1.07
C SER A 53 -5.82 7.13 -2.53
N LEU A 54 -4.99 6.23 -3.04
CA LEU A 54 -4.49 6.23 -4.41
C LEU A 54 -5.03 4.98 -5.08
N ARG A 55 -5.56 5.13 -6.30
CA ARG A 55 -5.87 4.00 -7.15
C ARG A 55 -4.69 3.80 -8.08
N LEU A 56 -4.01 2.67 -7.92
CA LEU A 56 -2.86 2.34 -8.77
C LEU A 56 -3.36 1.88 -10.12
N ALA A 57 -2.67 2.33 -11.18
CA ALA A 57 -2.91 1.81 -12.51
C ALA A 57 -2.84 0.27 -12.53
N ALA A 58 -3.56 -0.34 -13.46
CA ALA A 58 -3.47 -1.77 -13.71
C ALA A 58 -3.49 -1.99 -15.21
N VAL A 59 -2.67 -2.91 -15.70
CA VAL A 59 -2.75 -3.40 -17.08
C VAL A 59 -3.15 -4.87 -17.02
N SER A 60 -4.32 -5.19 -17.55
CA SER A 60 -4.83 -6.56 -17.55
C SER A 60 -3.90 -7.47 -18.36
N GLY A 61 -3.52 -8.63 -17.82
CA GLY A 61 -2.77 -9.65 -18.56
C GLY A 61 -1.26 -9.44 -18.69
N VAL A 62 -0.67 -8.42 -18.06
CA VAL A 62 0.79 -8.20 -18.07
C VAL A 62 1.41 -8.67 -16.76
N SER A 63 2.10 -9.81 -16.79
CA SER A 63 2.93 -10.28 -15.67
C SER A 63 4.21 -9.42 -15.59
N GLY A 64 4.24 -8.42 -14.71
CA GLY A 64 5.42 -7.55 -14.55
C GLY A 64 5.08 -6.08 -14.28
N PHE A 65 3.82 -5.69 -14.47
CA PHE A 65 3.36 -4.39 -13.98
C PHE A 65 3.44 -4.36 -12.44
N GLU A 66 4.01 -3.29 -11.87
CA GLU A 66 4.33 -3.21 -10.44
C GLU A 66 3.09 -3.54 -9.59
N SER A 67 3.13 -4.68 -8.90
CA SER A 67 2.08 -5.05 -7.96
C SER A 67 2.02 -4.04 -6.80
N LYS A 68 0.85 -3.90 -6.17
CA LYS A 68 0.64 -3.04 -4.97
C LYS A 68 1.72 -3.26 -3.90
N LYS A 69 2.21 -4.49 -3.78
CA LYS A 69 3.31 -4.89 -2.89
C LYS A 69 4.66 -4.30 -3.32
N LEU A 70 4.99 -4.36 -4.61
CA LEU A 70 6.22 -3.76 -5.14
C LEU A 70 6.23 -2.24 -4.93
N VAL A 71 5.09 -1.56 -5.15
CA VAL A 71 4.97 -0.13 -4.85
C VAL A 71 5.19 0.16 -3.36
N ALA A 72 4.67 -0.68 -2.47
CA ALA A 72 4.89 -0.56 -1.03
C ALA A 72 6.35 -0.75 -0.62
N ASP A 73 7.03 -1.73 -1.21
CA ASP A 73 8.43 -2.01 -0.93
C ASP A 73 9.34 -0.92 -1.52
N SER A 74 9.03 -0.41 -2.72
CA SER A 74 9.70 0.73 -3.35
C SER A 74 9.55 2.01 -2.51
N LEU A 75 8.35 2.27 -1.97
CA LEU A 75 8.12 3.37 -1.04
C LEU A 75 9.01 3.27 0.20
N ARG A 76 9.13 2.08 0.79
CA ARG A 76 9.98 1.86 1.96
C ARG A 76 11.46 2.08 1.64
N ALA A 77 11.91 1.60 0.47
CA ALA A 77 13.27 1.82 0.01
C ALA A 77 13.57 3.33 -0.19
N LYS A 78 12.61 4.08 -0.73
CA LYS A 78 12.73 5.53 -1.00
C LYS A 78 12.38 6.43 0.19
N ALA A 79 11.82 5.90 1.26
CA ALA A 79 11.49 6.68 2.46
C ALA A 79 12.68 7.48 2.99
N GLY A 80 13.89 6.89 2.93
CA GLY A 80 15.13 7.58 3.30
C GLY A 80 15.46 8.76 2.38
N GLU A 81 15.23 8.62 1.09
CA GLU A 81 15.45 9.68 0.10
C GLU A 81 14.45 10.83 0.29
N TYR A 82 13.17 10.52 0.49
CA TYR A 82 12.15 11.53 0.81
C TYR A 82 12.49 12.32 2.05
N SER A 83 13.00 11.65 3.09
CA SER A 83 13.42 12.33 4.31
C SER A 83 14.50 13.37 4.04
N ARG A 84 15.45 13.06 3.13
CA ARG A 84 16.52 13.98 2.74
C ARG A 84 16.00 15.14 1.90
N LEU A 85 15.11 14.87 0.94
CA LEU A 85 14.48 15.89 0.09
C LEU A 85 13.65 16.88 0.92
N MET A 86 13.06 16.43 2.01
CA MET A 86 12.33 17.27 2.97
C MET A 86 13.23 17.99 3.98
N GLY A 87 14.55 17.83 3.88
CA GLY A 87 15.52 18.43 4.81
C GLY A 87 15.50 17.83 6.22
N LEU A 88 14.89 16.66 6.42
CA LEU A 88 14.86 15.99 7.71
C LEU A 88 16.22 15.36 8.00
N GLN A 89 16.69 15.50 9.24
CA GLN A 89 17.99 14.96 9.67
C GLN A 89 17.87 14.12 10.95
N GLY A 90 18.81 13.19 11.12
CA GLY A 90 18.98 12.38 12.33
C GLY A 90 17.70 11.67 12.80
N ARG A 91 17.21 12.09 13.97
CA ARG A 91 16.07 11.46 14.65
C ARG A 91 14.76 11.70 13.91
N ASP A 92 14.58 12.85 13.29
CA ASP A 92 13.34 13.20 12.59
C ASP A 92 13.22 12.47 11.25
N ALA A 93 14.33 12.31 10.54
CA ALA A 93 14.39 11.45 9.35
C ALA A 93 14.02 9.99 9.70
N SER A 94 14.59 9.46 10.79
CA SER A 94 14.30 8.10 11.25
C SER A 94 12.83 7.91 11.66
N ARG A 95 12.23 8.92 12.32
CA ARG A 95 10.81 8.91 12.68
C ARG A 95 9.93 8.96 11.44
N PHE A 96 10.25 9.83 10.49
CA PHE A 96 9.52 9.92 9.23
C PHE A 96 9.52 8.59 8.48
N VAL A 97 10.69 7.96 8.30
CA VAL A 97 10.83 6.66 7.61
C VAL A 97 9.97 5.57 8.25
N ARG A 98 9.81 5.59 9.58
CA ARG A 98 8.92 4.66 10.30
C ARG A 98 7.44 5.06 10.23
N SER A 99 7.17 6.34 10.02
CA SER A 99 5.81 6.89 10.03
C SER A 99 5.09 6.74 8.70
N ILE A 100 5.84 6.64 7.61
CA ILE A 100 5.30 6.47 6.27
C ILE A 100 4.93 5.01 6.06
N SER A 101 3.68 4.78 5.65
CA SER A 101 3.20 3.44 5.36
C SER A 101 2.20 3.44 4.22
N LEU A 102 2.20 2.33 3.49
CA LEU A 102 1.27 2.05 2.43
C LEU A 102 0.46 0.82 2.82
N THR A 103 -0.86 0.96 2.92
CA THR A 103 -1.77 -0.14 3.20
C THR A 103 -2.56 -0.46 1.94
N TYR A 104 -2.63 -1.74 1.58
CA TYR A 104 -3.36 -2.21 0.41
C TYR A 104 -4.21 -3.43 0.80
N GLY A 105 -5.39 -3.55 0.19
CA GLY A 105 -6.23 -4.74 0.31
C GLY A 105 -6.02 -5.69 -0.86
N ASP A 106 -6.13 -6.99 -0.62
CA ASP A 106 -5.91 -8.02 -1.65
C ASP A 106 -6.90 -7.90 -2.83
N LYS A 107 -8.09 -7.34 -2.59
CA LYS A 107 -9.18 -7.21 -3.57
C LYS A 107 -9.45 -5.78 -4.04
N SER A 108 -8.72 -4.77 -3.54
CA SER A 108 -8.96 -3.36 -3.88
C SER A 108 -7.79 -2.78 -4.65
N ASP A 109 -8.04 -2.13 -5.79
CA ASP A 109 -7.02 -1.37 -6.54
C ASP A 109 -6.63 -0.06 -5.85
N ILE A 110 -7.30 0.21 -4.75
CA ILE A 110 -7.06 1.32 -3.86
C ILE A 110 -5.99 0.93 -2.84
N VAL A 111 -5.08 1.86 -2.65
CA VAL A 111 -3.95 1.82 -1.76
C VAL A 111 -4.00 3.08 -0.90
N THR A 112 -3.92 2.94 0.41
CA THR A 112 -3.92 4.07 1.33
C THR A 112 -2.49 4.38 1.77
N LEU A 113 -1.99 5.54 1.37
CA LEU A 113 -0.76 6.11 1.89
C LEU A 113 -1.08 6.88 3.18
N SER A 114 -0.27 6.67 4.23
CA SER A 114 -0.37 7.43 5.46
C SER A 114 0.99 7.87 5.97
N VAL A 115 1.04 9.08 6.54
CA VAL A 115 2.25 9.66 7.15
C VAL A 115 1.86 10.31 8.46
N THR A 116 2.75 10.22 9.46
CA THR A 116 2.55 10.85 10.76
C THR A 116 3.59 11.94 11.00
N MET A 117 3.14 13.18 11.21
CA MET A 117 4.00 14.35 11.44
C MET A 117 3.56 15.15 12.67
N PRO A 118 4.43 15.99 13.26
CA PRO A 118 4.08 16.85 14.40
C PRO A 118 3.07 17.96 14.07
N SER A 119 2.99 18.40 12.82
CA SER A 119 2.05 19.45 12.36
C SER A 119 1.04 18.90 11.36
N ARG A 120 -0.17 19.46 11.39
CA ARG A 120 -1.25 19.10 10.46
C ARG A 120 -0.86 19.44 9.03
N GLU A 121 -0.39 20.66 8.82
CA GLU A 121 0.03 21.18 7.51
C GLU A 121 1.21 20.38 6.98
N GLY A 122 2.19 20.06 7.84
CA GLY A 122 3.32 19.24 7.48
C GLY A 122 2.91 17.82 7.09
N ALA A 123 1.97 17.20 7.80
CA ALA A 123 1.44 15.88 7.46
C ALA A 123 0.77 15.90 6.07
N VAL A 124 -0.09 16.89 5.81
CA VAL A 124 -0.80 17.03 4.52
C VAL A 124 0.19 17.25 3.37
N GLN A 125 1.09 18.23 3.49
CA GLN A 125 2.07 18.54 2.44
C GLN A 125 2.99 17.35 2.16
N THR A 126 3.40 16.62 3.21
CA THR A 126 4.26 15.45 3.07
C THR A 126 3.55 14.31 2.34
N VAL A 127 2.31 14.02 2.73
CA VAL A 127 1.49 13.00 2.05
C VAL A 127 1.26 13.39 0.60
N GLU A 128 0.93 14.65 0.33
CA GLU A 128 0.70 15.16 -1.03
C GLU A 128 1.96 15.04 -1.89
N PHE A 129 3.11 15.44 -1.36
CA PHE A 129 4.39 15.35 -2.05
C PHE A 129 4.72 13.91 -2.44
N VAL A 130 4.63 12.98 -1.49
CA VAL A 130 4.92 11.57 -1.75
C VAL A 130 3.88 10.95 -2.69
N ALA A 131 2.60 11.27 -2.52
CA ALA A 131 1.54 10.80 -3.41
C ALA A 131 1.76 11.25 -4.85
N ARG A 132 2.10 12.52 -5.07
CA ARG A 132 2.35 13.07 -6.40
C ARG A 132 3.51 12.37 -7.10
N ASP A 133 4.59 12.10 -6.38
CA ASP A 133 5.75 11.39 -6.91
C ASP A 133 5.45 9.91 -7.20
N ILE A 134 4.66 9.23 -6.36
CA ILE A 134 4.15 7.87 -6.66
C ILE A 134 3.30 7.89 -7.94
N ILE A 135 2.33 8.80 -8.04
CA ILE A 135 1.46 8.94 -9.22
C ILE A 135 2.31 9.20 -10.47
N ALA A 136 3.24 10.15 -10.43
CA ALA A 136 4.06 10.51 -11.59
C ALA A 136 4.87 9.32 -12.11
N ARG A 137 5.55 8.58 -11.22
CA ARG A 137 6.36 7.42 -11.62
C ARG A 137 5.50 6.28 -12.13
N HIS A 138 4.43 5.96 -11.44
CA HIS A 138 3.59 4.83 -11.79
C HIS A 138 2.83 5.10 -13.11
N THR A 139 2.43 6.35 -13.36
CA THR A 139 1.88 6.77 -14.66
C THR A 139 2.93 6.71 -15.78
N ALA A 140 4.17 7.14 -15.53
CA ALA A 140 5.24 7.02 -16.52
C ALA A 140 5.53 5.55 -16.89
N GLN A 141 5.63 4.68 -15.88
CA GLN A 141 5.82 3.25 -16.09
C GLN A 141 4.62 2.61 -16.82
N HIS A 142 3.40 3.01 -16.48
CA HIS A 142 2.20 2.57 -17.19
C HIS A 142 2.23 2.98 -18.66
N GLN A 143 2.62 4.22 -18.97
CA GLN A 143 2.77 4.68 -20.35
C GLN A 143 3.85 3.91 -21.12
N GLU A 144 4.97 3.60 -20.48
CA GLU A 144 6.04 2.79 -21.07
C GLU A 144 5.56 1.37 -21.42
N VAL A 145 4.83 0.72 -20.51
CA VAL A 145 4.24 -0.61 -20.76
C VAL A 145 3.22 -0.57 -21.89
N LEU A 146 2.35 0.46 -21.92
CA LEU A 146 1.41 0.62 -23.03
C LEU A 146 2.12 0.82 -24.37
N ALA A 147 3.17 1.64 -24.41
CA ALA A 147 3.97 1.85 -25.62
C ALA A 147 4.65 0.56 -26.08
N HIS A 148 5.15 -0.25 -25.14
CA HIS A 148 5.75 -1.54 -25.45
C HIS A 148 4.74 -2.52 -26.06
N ILE A 149 3.54 -2.63 -25.49
CA ILE A 149 2.46 -3.49 -26.02
C ILE A 149 2.05 -3.01 -27.43
N GLN A 150 1.90 -1.70 -27.64
CA GLN A 150 1.58 -1.15 -28.96
C GLN A 150 2.67 -1.46 -29.99
N ALA A 151 3.94 -1.38 -29.61
CA ALA A 151 5.05 -1.75 -30.48
C ALA A 151 5.04 -3.26 -30.81
N GLU A 152 4.72 -4.12 -29.84
CA GLU A 152 4.58 -5.57 -30.07
C GLU A 152 3.42 -5.87 -31.03
N ILE A 153 2.27 -5.21 -30.87
CA ILE A 153 1.14 -5.34 -31.80
C ILE A 153 1.57 -4.95 -33.22
N ALA A 154 2.24 -3.82 -33.40
CA ALA A 154 2.72 -3.38 -34.71
C ALA A 154 3.69 -4.39 -35.35
N GLN A 155 4.58 -4.99 -34.55
CA GLN A 155 5.51 -6.02 -35.00
C GLN A 155 4.80 -7.33 -35.39
N VAL A 156 3.79 -7.75 -34.63
CA VAL A 156 3.01 -8.95 -34.94
C VAL A 156 2.18 -8.73 -36.20
N GLN A 157 1.58 -7.55 -36.37
CA GLN A 157 0.84 -7.18 -37.57
C GLN A 157 1.73 -7.14 -38.82
N SER A 158 2.97 -6.63 -38.71
CA SER A 158 3.89 -6.60 -39.84
C SER A 158 4.29 -8.02 -40.28
N ARG A 159 4.55 -8.92 -39.33
CA ARG A 159 4.84 -10.35 -39.61
C ARG A 159 3.64 -11.03 -40.26
N ALA A 160 2.43 -10.77 -39.77
CA ALA A 160 1.21 -11.32 -40.38
C ALA A 160 1.03 -10.83 -41.83
N ALA A 161 1.31 -9.56 -42.11
CA ALA A 161 1.23 -9.01 -43.46
C ALA A 161 2.28 -9.62 -44.42
N GLU A 162 3.50 -9.89 -43.92
CA GLU A 162 4.54 -10.56 -44.69
C GLU A 162 4.19 -12.02 -45.00
N LEU A 163 3.70 -12.77 -44.01
CA LEU A 163 3.16 -14.12 -44.19
C LEU A 163 2.02 -14.14 -45.21
N GLN A 164 1.12 -13.15 -45.16
CA GLN A 164 0.03 -13.04 -46.10
C GLN A 164 0.52 -12.77 -47.54
N LYS A 165 1.53 -11.91 -47.72
CA LYS A 165 2.17 -11.71 -49.04
C LYS A 165 2.83 -12.98 -49.57
N MET A 166 3.50 -13.76 -48.71
CA MET A 166 4.09 -15.04 -49.11
C MET A 166 3.01 -16.05 -49.53
N LEU A 167 1.88 -16.08 -48.81
CA LEU A 167 0.72 -16.88 -49.16
C LEU A 167 0.19 -16.49 -50.55
N ASP A 168 -0.06 -15.20 -50.79
CA ASP A 168 -0.56 -14.66 -52.06
C ASP A 168 0.41 -14.96 -53.23
N GLY A 169 1.72 -14.86 -52.99
CA GLY A 169 2.75 -15.23 -53.95
C GLY A 169 2.70 -16.72 -54.34
N LEU A 170 2.42 -17.62 -53.39
CA LEU A 170 2.24 -19.05 -53.67
C LEU A 170 0.99 -19.34 -54.51
N TYR A 171 -0.10 -18.56 -54.33
CA TYR A 171 -1.29 -18.68 -55.19
C TYR A 171 -1.04 -18.20 -56.62
N LEU A 172 -0.37 -17.05 -56.78
CA LEU A 172 -0.06 -16.46 -58.08
C LEU A 172 0.99 -17.26 -58.86
N GLY A 173 2.02 -17.78 -58.19
CA GLY A 173 3.07 -18.60 -58.81
C GLY A 173 2.58 -19.93 -59.39
N LYS A 174 1.53 -20.51 -58.80
CA LYS A 174 0.89 -21.75 -59.28
C LYS A 174 0.11 -21.55 -60.59
N ALA A 175 -0.40 -20.35 -60.85
CA ALA A 175 -1.11 -20.03 -62.10
C ALA A 175 -0.16 -19.87 -63.30
N ALA A 176 1.15 -19.68 -63.07
CA ALA A 176 2.12 -19.35 -64.11
C ALA A 176 2.94 -20.56 -64.64
N ARG A 177 2.84 -21.73 -64.01
CA ARG A 177 3.68 -22.90 -64.36
C ARG A 177 2.82 -24.16 -64.58
N SER A 178 2.38 -24.36 -65.82
CA SER A 178 1.77 -25.62 -66.29
C SER A 178 2.66 -26.24 -67.36
N GLY A 179 3.34 -27.34 -67.05
CA GLY A 179 4.23 -28.00 -68.02
C GLY A 179 4.45 -29.49 -67.83
N ASP A 180 4.47 -30.02 -66.60
CA ASP A 180 4.88 -31.43 -66.40
C ASP A 180 4.16 -32.13 -65.22
N SER A 181 3.36 -33.16 -65.52
CA SER A 181 2.27 -33.66 -64.65
C SER A 181 2.71 -34.33 -63.34
N ILE A 182 3.88 -34.96 -63.31
CA ILE A 182 4.43 -35.62 -62.11
C ILE A 182 5.07 -34.60 -61.16
N SER A 183 5.79 -33.62 -61.72
CA SER A 183 6.34 -32.51 -60.95
C SER A 183 5.24 -31.65 -60.31
N VAL A 184 4.12 -31.46 -61.03
CA VAL A 184 2.94 -30.72 -60.56
C VAL A 184 2.28 -31.39 -59.35
N LEU A 185 2.23 -32.72 -59.29
CA LEU A 185 1.68 -33.45 -58.13
C LEU A 185 2.57 -33.30 -56.88
N ALA A 186 3.88 -33.47 -57.01
CA ALA A 186 4.82 -33.27 -55.91
C ALA A 186 4.84 -31.81 -55.42
N GLU A 187 4.87 -30.83 -56.33
CA GLU A 187 4.73 -29.40 -56.00
C GLU A 187 3.37 -29.10 -55.35
N SER A 188 2.30 -29.77 -55.78
CA SER A 188 0.97 -29.54 -55.22
C SER A 188 0.87 -29.98 -53.76
N TYR A 189 1.51 -31.10 -53.39
CA TYR A 189 1.52 -31.61 -52.02
C TYR A 189 2.41 -30.72 -51.12
N LEU A 190 3.60 -30.37 -51.58
CA LEU A 190 4.54 -29.51 -50.85
C LEU A 190 3.97 -28.11 -50.64
N SER A 191 3.34 -27.53 -51.67
CA SER A 191 2.67 -26.23 -51.55
C SER A 191 1.42 -26.28 -50.67
N ALA A 192 0.67 -27.39 -50.65
CA ALA A 192 -0.45 -27.57 -49.74
C ALA A 192 0.00 -27.67 -48.27
N GLN A 193 1.08 -28.42 -48.00
CA GLN A 193 1.68 -28.54 -46.67
C GLN A 193 2.21 -27.19 -46.17
N LEU A 194 2.98 -26.46 -47.00
CA LEU A 194 3.48 -25.12 -46.70
C LEU A 194 2.35 -24.14 -46.44
N ARG A 195 1.31 -24.14 -47.27
CA ARG A 195 0.14 -23.29 -47.10
C ARG A 195 -0.62 -23.57 -45.80
N SER A 196 -0.80 -24.84 -45.44
CA SER A 196 -1.42 -25.24 -44.18
C SER A 196 -0.62 -24.72 -42.98
N SER A 197 0.71 -24.88 -43.01
CA SER A 197 1.61 -24.36 -41.97
C SER A 197 1.54 -22.84 -41.83
N LEU A 198 1.62 -22.12 -42.96
CA LEU A 198 1.56 -20.66 -43.00
C LEU A 198 0.20 -20.12 -42.53
N LEU A 199 -0.91 -20.78 -42.88
CA LEU A 199 -2.23 -20.44 -42.39
C LEU A 199 -2.37 -20.67 -40.89
N GLY A 200 -1.80 -21.75 -40.37
CA GLY A 200 -1.76 -22.02 -38.93
C GLY A 200 -1.02 -20.94 -38.16
N GLU A 201 0.16 -20.56 -38.64
CA GLU A 201 0.97 -19.49 -38.03
C GLU A 201 0.28 -18.12 -38.11
N LEU A 202 -0.33 -17.79 -39.25
CA LEU A 202 -1.06 -16.54 -39.44
C LEU A 202 -2.28 -16.44 -38.51
N ASN A 203 -3.02 -17.53 -38.33
CA ASN A 203 -4.14 -17.57 -37.39
C ASN A 203 -3.66 -17.40 -35.93
N ALA A 204 -2.56 -18.05 -35.55
CA ALA A 204 -1.97 -17.88 -34.22
C ALA A 204 -1.50 -16.44 -33.97
N LEU A 205 -0.90 -15.78 -34.97
CA LEU A 205 -0.50 -14.37 -34.86
C LEU A 205 -1.71 -13.44 -34.75
N ARG A 206 -2.77 -13.68 -35.54
CA ARG A 206 -4.03 -12.90 -35.43
C ARG A 206 -4.69 -13.07 -34.07
N GLU A 207 -4.74 -14.28 -33.54
CA GLU A 207 -5.28 -14.54 -32.20
C GLU A 207 -4.47 -13.81 -31.13
N ARG A 208 -3.13 -13.77 -31.26
CA ARG A 208 -2.27 -13.00 -30.36
C ARG A 208 -2.52 -11.50 -30.44
N VAL A 209 -2.75 -10.93 -31.64
CA VAL A 209 -3.14 -9.52 -31.78
C VAL A 209 -4.45 -9.25 -31.05
N ILE A 210 -5.47 -10.10 -31.26
CA ILE A 210 -6.77 -9.95 -30.59
C ILE A 210 -6.60 -10.01 -29.07
N GLN A 211 -5.80 -10.93 -28.55
CA GLN A 211 -5.53 -11.02 -27.11
C GLN A 211 -4.87 -9.75 -26.55
N LEU A 212 -3.89 -9.17 -27.27
CA LEU A 212 -3.22 -7.94 -26.87
C LEU A 212 -4.12 -6.70 -27.00
N GLU A 213 -4.96 -6.62 -28.03
CA GLU A 213 -5.94 -5.53 -28.17
C GLU A 213 -7.02 -5.62 -27.09
N THR A 214 -7.48 -6.83 -26.77
CA THR A 214 -8.46 -7.06 -25.69
C THR A 214 -7.85 -6.72 -24.33
N SER A 215 -6.57 -6.98 -24.12
CA SER A 215 -5.88 -6.60 -22.88
C SER A 215 -5.74 -5.08 -22.74
N LEU A 216 -5.56 -4.35 -23.85
CA LEU A 216 -5.54 -2.87 -23.91
C LEU A 216 -6.92 -2.23 -23.70
N LEU A 217 -7.98 -2.85 -24.21
CA LEU A 217 -9.36 -2.35 -24.11
C LEU A 217 -10.08 -2.78 -22.82
N SER A 218 -9.41 -3.55 -21.96
CA SER A 218 -9.97 -4.02 -20.70
C SER A 218 -10.38 -2.84 -19.81
N ILE A 219 -11.59 -2.92 -19.23
CA ILE A 219 -12.15 -1.95 -18.27
C ILE A 219 -11.21 -1.74 -17.07
N ASN A 220 -10.32 -2.69 -16.81
CA ASN A 220 -9.35 -2.62 -15.73
C ASN A 220 -8.13 -1.76 -16.07
N ASN A 221 -7.99 -1.27 -17.31
CA ASN A 221 -6.93 -0.34 -17.68
C ASN A 221 -7.31 1.09 -17.28
N HIS A 222 -6.69 1.55 -16.20
CA HIS A 222 -6.88 2.91 -15.70
C HIS A 222 -5.54 3.49 -15.31
N SER A 223 -5.43 4.82 -15.39
CA SER A 223 -4.24 5.53 -14.93
C SER A 223 -4.19 5.60 -13.41
N THR A 224 -3.01 5.88 -12.87
CA THR A 224 -2.85 6.11 -11.44
C THR A 224 -3.50 7.43 -11.07
N GLU A 225 -4.42 7.41 -10.12
CA GLU A 225 -5.16 8.60 -9.71
C GLU A 225 -5.34 8.66 -8.20
N GLN A 226 -5.53 9.87 -7.70
CA GLN A 226 -5.91 10.09 -6.32
C GLN A 226 -7.43 9.88 -6.18
N VAL A 227 -7.82 8.94 -5.32
CA VAL A 227 -9.22 8.62 -5.04
C VAL A 227 -9.58 9.12 -3.65
N GLY A 228 -9.97 10.40 -3.58
CA GLY A 228 -10.43 11.05 -2.36
C GLY A 228 -9.50 12.14 -1.82
N ASP A 229 -10.06 12.97 -0.95
CA ASP A 229 -9.35 14.11 -0.37
C ASP A 229 -8.31 13.67 0.68
N ILE A 230 -7.27 14.49 0.82
CA ILE A 230 -6.25 14.28 1.85
C ILE A 230 -6.84 14.63 3.22
N GLY A 231 -7.15 13.60 4.00
CA GLY A 231 -7.67 13.75 5.35
C GLY A 231 -6.53 13.74 6.38
N ALA A 232 -6.48 14.74 7.26
CA ALA A 232 -5.56 14.78 8.40
C ALA A 232 -6.33 14.71 9.73
N GLY A 233 -6.04 13.68 10.53
CA GLY A 233 -6.63 13.47 11.84
C GLY A 233 -5.58 13.38 12.94
N ARG A 234 -5.93 13.76 14.16
CA ARG A 234 -5.09 13.50 15.34
C ARG A 234 -4.98 12.00 15.60
N SER A 235 -3.79 11.55 15.99
CA SER A 235 -3.60 10.15 16.35
C SER A 235 -4.44 9.79 17.59
N ALA A 236 -5.10 8.62 17.56
CA ALA A 236 -6.09 8.19 18.56
C ALA A 236 -5.50 7.93 19.97
N ASN A 237 -4.19 8.05 20.14
CA ASN A 237 -3.50 7.69 21.38
C ASN A 237 -3.63 8.76 22.48
N ALA A 238 -4.04 9.98 22.14
CA ALA A 238 -4.14 11.07 23.11
C ALA A 238 -5.16 10.75 24.23
N ALA A 239 -6.31 10.18 23.88
CA ALA A 239 -7.36 9.87 24.85
C ALA A 239 -6.96 8.70 25.79
N SER A 240 -6.33 7.66 25.25
CA SER A 240 -5.92 6.50 26.05
C SER A 240 -4.81 6.85 27.04
N ILE A 241 -3.84 7.68 26.65
CA ILE A 241 -2.76 8.14 27.55
C ILE A 241 -3.32 8.86 28.77
N VAL A 242 -4.32 9.73 28.59
CA VAL A 242 -4.96 10.45 29.71
C VAL A 242 -5.67 9.47 30.65
N VAL A 243 -6.42 8.51 30.11
CA VAL A 243 -7.12 7.48 30.92
C VAL A 243 -6.14 6.62 31.72
N PHE A 244 -5.08 6.12 31.08
CA PHE A 244 -4.05 5.32 31.78
C PHE A 244 -3.29 6.14 32.83
N SER A 245 -3.03 7.43 32.58
CA SER A 245 -2.39 8.30 33.56
C SER A 245 -3.27 8.56 34.78
N ALA A 246 -4.59 8.71 34.60
CA ALA A 246 -5.53 8.88 35.70
C ALA A 246 -5.61 7.61 36.56
N LEU A 247 -5.64 6.43 35.94
CA LEU A 247 -5.56 5.14 36.63
C LEU A 247 -4.27 4.98 37.42
N ALA A 248 -3.13 5.33 36.83
CA ALA A 248 -1.83 5.28 37.52
C ALA A 248 -1.80 6.23 38.73
N GLY A 249 -2.29 7.46 38.57
CA GLY A 249 -2.39 8.43 39.67
C GLY A 249 -3.33 7.96 40.78
N LEU A 250 -4.41 7.26 40.44
CA LEU A 250 -5.34 6.69 41.42
C LEU A 250 -4.68 5.57 42.21
N CYS A 251 -3.94 4.66 41.55
CA CYS A 251 -3.18 3.61 42.23
C CYS A 251 -2.13 4.18 43.20
N VAL A 252 -1.41 5.23 42.79
CA VAL A 252 -0.44 5.92 43.66
C VAL A 252 -1.13 6.59 44.85
N GLY A 253 -2.26 7.26 44.62
CA GLY A 253 -3.05 7.87 45.70
C GLY A 253 -3.59 6.84 46.69
N LEU A 254 -4.08 5.70 46.20
CA LEU A 254 -4.61 4.63 47.03
C LEU A 254 -3.49 4.00 47.89
N PHE A 255 -2.29 3.82 47.33
CA PHE A 255 -1.11 3.37 48.08
C PHE A 255 -0.68 4.36 49.18
N LEU A 256 -0.69 5.67 48.89
CA LEU A 256 -0.35 6.70 49.88
C LEU A 256 -1.38 6.78 51.01
N VAL A 257 -2.67 6.62 50.71
CA VAL A 257 -3.74 6.58 51.71
C VAL A 257 -3.62 5.34 52.60
N LEU A 258 -3.37 4.16 52.03
CA LEU A 258 -3.16 2.93 52.79
C LEU A 258 -1.92 3.00 53.69
N ARG A 259 -0.82 3.59 53.22
CA ARG A 259 0.40 3.75 54.01
C ARG A 259 0.27 4.83 55.09
N GLY A 260 -0.43 5.94 54.79
CA GLY A 260 -0.64 7.04 55.72
C GLY A 260 -1.71 6.79 56.78
N GLY A 261 -2.63 5.85 56.55
CA GLY A 261 -3.60 5.39 57.55
C GLY A 261 -3.08 4.30 58.50
N LEU A 262 -1.83 3.84 58.30
CA LEU A 262 -1.13 2.84 59.11
C LEU A 262 -0.18 3.45 60.16
N VAL A 263 -0.18 4.79 60.29
CA VAL A 263 0.53 5.58 61.30
C VAL A 263 -0.49 6.31 62.16
#